data_AF-A0A5A9MX62-F1
#
_entry.id   AF-A0A5A9MX62-F1
#
_cell.length_a   1.000
_cell.length_b   1.000
_cell.length_c   1.000
_cell.angle_alpha   90.00
_cell.angle_beta   90.00
_cell.angle_gamma   90.00
#
_symmetry.space_group_name_H-M   'P 1'
#
loop_
_entity.id
_entity.type
_entity.pdbx_description
1 polymer ?
#
loop_
_entity_poly.entity_id
_entity_poly.type
_entity_poly.pdbx_seq_one_letter_code
_entity_poly.pdbx_strand_id
1 'polypeptide(L)'
;MASPAKLRKEGEDVVEGFIHNVSPRRQSKNNSPYFTAVLQSARQSYHRLVIFSMEQQATFTQAEKNGNAVRLRNVRRSISFADPDGFDVLCSRGTKVDVTTLPFLRSTPASCRRMTVAEVKALGPKQKVGEVRGQVRLGGAASRVVQVNQADCELREVRISDGTGEVKVTLWDSFVGQVEEGLSYGFTNLSTRDREGCISLCTGPTSSIEEIADLEVPEEGGGEQHDTSTALFSATVKGIEVRIVGKCSSCRFTQRQFVERSVTHRCEGCRLKQGALSFCPSFAGKAVVSTAGGEHSVTLTSSALSSYLRSAGLGGIFNDADAIEDHFLQSAVFDFKVSVDGFLESIHRADERGASGTGELWDADETEDALPAKEDQAGQGGTAAAGPVA
;
A
#
# COMPACT_ATOMS: atom_id res chain seq x y z
N MET A 1 21.24 12.58 -19.98
CA MET A 1 22.46 11.77 -19.76
C MET A 1 22.14 10.29 -19.90
N ALA A 2 22.74 9.61 -20.86
CA ALA A 2 22.55 8.17 -21.09
C ALA A 2 23.16 7.38 -19.91
N SER A 3 22.45 6.36 -19.42
CA SER A 3 23.05 5.43 -18.45
C SER A 3 24.19 4.66 -19.13
N PRO A 4 25.35 4.50 -18.48
CA PRO A 4 26.48 3.78 -19.08
C PRO A 4 26.06 2.35 -19.44
N ALA A 5 26.47 1.90 -20.63
CA ALA A 5 26.19 0.55 -21.09
C ALA A 5 26.91 -0.46 -20.18
N LYS A 6 26.17 -1.41 -19.60
CA LYS A 6 26.78 -2.50 -18.81
C LYS A 6 27.62 -3.37 -19.72
N LEU A 7 28.92 -3.48 -19.43
CA LEU A 7 29.82 -4.41 -20.08
C LEU A 7 29.44 -5.86 -19.71
N ARG A 8 29.69 -6.80 -20.63
CA ARG A 8 29.45 -8.23 -20.43
C ARG A 8 30.59 -8.85 -19.63
N LYS A 9 30.29 -9.83 -18.78
CA LYS A 9 31.30 -10.67 -18.10
C LYS A 9 31.28 -12.05 -18.77
N GLU A 10 32.43 -12.54 -19.23
CA GLU A 10 32.54 -13.86 -19.86
C GLU A 10 32.30 -14.99 -18.84
N GLY A 11 31.61 -16.05 -19.25
CA GLY A 11 31.36 -17.26 -18.44
C GLY A 11 30.22 -18.11 -19.01
N GLU A 12 30.06 -19.34 -18.51
CA GLU A 12 29.05 -20.30 -18.99
C GLU A 12 27.62 -19.75 -18.93
N ASP A 13 26.80 -19.95 -19.97
CA ASP A 13 25.40 -19.47 -20.05
C ASP A 13 24.43 -20.21 -19.11
N VAL A 14 24.95 -20.85 -18.06
CA VAL A 14 24.21 -21.61 -17.05
C VAL A 14 24.54 -21.06 -15.66
N VAL A 15 23.51 -20.86 -14.85
CA VAL A 15 23.64 -20.60 -13.41
C VAL A 15 22.64 -21.45 -12.65
N GLU A 16 23.01 -21.86 -11.44
CA GLU A 16 22.16 -22.65 -10.57
C GLU A 16 22.04 -21.96 -9.21
N GLY A 17 20.91 -22.15 -8.54
CA GLY A 17 20.71 -21.57 -7.23
C GLY A 17 19.27 -21.62 -6.74
N PHE A 18 19.07 -21.10 -5.53
CA PHE A 18 17.74 -20.85 -4.99
C PHE A 18 17.27 -19.44 -5.36
N ILE A 19 15.99 -19.31 -5.75
CA ILE A 19 15.37 -18.02 -6.06
C ILE A 19 14.81 -17.39 -4.79
N HIS A 20 15.06 -16.09 -4.65
CA HIS A 20 14.58 -15.26 -3.54
C HIS A 20 14.11 -13.89 -4.04
N ASN A 21 13.22 -13.26 -3.31
CA ASN A 21 12.73 -11.88 -3.48
C ASN A 21 12.29 -11.55 -4.91
N VAL A 22 11.35 -12.33 -5.46
CA VAL A 22 10.81 -12.07 -6.79
C VAL A 22 9.97 -10.78 -6.76
N SER A 23 10.45 -9.75 -7.44
CA SER A 23 9.80 -8.45 -7.42
C SER A 23 8.50 -8.44 -8.25
N PRO A 24 7.60 -7.48 -7.97
CA PRO A 24 6.54 -7.11 -8.91
C PRO A 24 7.09 -6.72 -10.28
N ARG A 25 6.19 -6.64 -11.27
CA ARG A 25 6.50 -6.23 -12.63
C ARG A 25 6.94 -4.75 -12.63
N ARG A 26 8.06 -4.45 -13.29
CA ARG A 26 8.64 -3.12 -13.46
C ARG A 26 8.75 -2.78 -14.95
N GLN A 27 9.01 -1.51 -15.25
CA GLN A 27 9.35 -1.05 -16.61
C GLN A 27 10.74 -0.42 -16.63
N SER A 28 11.49 -0.72 -17.69
CA SER A 28 12.80 -0.12 -17.94
C SER A 28 12.64 1.31 -18.46
N LYS A 29 13.74 2.07 -18.51
CA LYS A 29 13.76 3.40 -19.15
C LYS A 29 13.28 3.39 -20.61
N ASN A 30 13.38 2.22 -21.27
CA ASN A 30 12.95 2.03 -22.66
C ASN A 30 11.57 1.36 -22.74
N ASN A 31 10.73 1.47 -21.70
CA ASN A 31 9.40 0.86 -21.58
C ASN A 31 9.37 -0.66 -21.76
N SER A 32 10.50 -1.36 -21.61
CA SER A 32 10.53 -2.82 -21.65
C SER A 32 10.14 -3.37 -20.28
N PRO A 33 9.12 -4.22 -20.17
CA PRO A 33 8.74 -4.80 -18.89
C PRO A 33 9.81 -5.79 -18.42
N TYR A 34 10.08 -5.78 -17.12
CA TYR A 34 11.00 -6.72 -16.48
C TYR A 34 10.59 -6.94 -15.03
N PHE A 35 11.08 -8.00 -14.41
CA PHE A 35 11.06 -8.16 -12.95
C PHE A 35 12.45 -8.57 -12.48
N THR A 36 12.68 -8.52 -11.18
CA THR A 36 13.99 -8.84 -10.58
C THR A 36 13.82 -9.92 -9.55
N ALA A 37 14.86 -10.71 -9.33
CA ALA A 37 14.95 -11.65 -8.22
C ALA A 37 16.39 -11.69 -7.70
N VAL A 38 16.64 -12.47 -6.66
CA VAL A 38 17.97 -12.77 -6.12
C VAL A 38 18.21 -14.26 -6.26
N LEU A 39 19.34 -14.63 -6.88
CA LEU A 39 19.79 -16.00 -7.01
C LEU A 39 20.87 -16.28 -5.96
N GLN A 40 20.63 -17.24 -5.08
CA GLN A 40 21.66 -17.78 -4.20
C GLN A 40 22.43 -18.88 -4.95
N SER A 41 23.61 -18.55 -5.48
CA SER A 41 24.45 -19.48 -6.27
C SER A 41 25.40 -20.33 -5.43
N ALA A 42 25.63 -19.93 -4.18
CA ALA A 42 26.41 -20.69 -3.20
C ALA A 42 25.93 -20.38 -1.77
N ARG A 43 26.55 -20.97 -0.75
CA ARG A 43 26.18 -20.80 0.67
C ARG A 43 25.98 -19.34 1.09
N GLN A 44 26.83 -18.42 0.62
CA GLN A 44 26.76 -16.98 0.90
C GLN A 44 26.99 -16.11 -0.35
N SER A 45 26.74 -16.66 -1.54
CA SER A 45 26.88 -15.91 -2.80
C SER A 45 25.51 -15.62 -3.38
N TYR A 46 25.21 -14.35 -3.59
CA TYR A 46 23.92 -13.88 -4.08
C TYR A 46 24.12 -12.99 -5.30
N HIS A 47 23.35 -13.24 -6.36
CA HIS A 47 23.39 -12.45 -7.58
C HIS A 47 22.03 -11.90 -7.90
N ARG A 48 21.99 -10.66 -8.39
CA ARG A 48 20.75 -10.05 -8.83
C ARG A 48 20.35 -10.62 -10.20
N LEU A 49 19.14 -11.15 -10.28
CA LEU A 49 18.49 -11.54 -11.53
C LEU A 49 17.68 -10.37 -12.09
N VAL A 50 17.78 -10.17 -13.40
CA VAL A 50 16.93 -9.24 -14.16
C VAL A 50 16.28 -10.03 -15.27
N ILE A 51 14.97 -10.23 -15.18
CA ILE A 51 14.21 -11.10 -16.07
C ILE A 51 13.32 -10.24 -16.96
N PHE A 52 13.58 -10.26 -18.27
CA PHE A 52 12.78 -9.55 -19.27
C PHE A 52 11.63 -10.39 -19.84
N SER A 53 11.55 -11.68 -19.46
CA SER A 53 10.49 -12.59 -19.89
C SER A 53 9.36 -12.63 -18.85
N MET A 54 8.31 -11.84 -19.06
CA MET A 54 7.21 -11.71 -18.09
C MET A 54 6.37 -12.98 -17.92
N GLU A 55 6.38 -13.86 -18.93
CA GLU A 55 5.72 -15.17 -18.90
C GLU A 55 6.30 -16.08 -17.82
N GLN A 56 7.59 -15.91 -17.50
CA GLN A 56 8.29 -16.73 -16.51
C GLN A 56 8.03 -16.28 -15.06
N GLN A 57 7.37 -15.13 -14.84
CA GLN A 57 7.21 -14.60 -13.48
C GLN A 57 6.52 -15.59 -12.55
N ALA A 58 5.47 -16.28 -13.02
CA ALA A 58 4.78 -17.30 -12.23
C ALA A 58 5.71 -18.45 -11.81
N THR A 59 6.55 -18.92 -12.73
CA THR A 59 7.54 -19.98 -12.46
C THR A 59 8.57 -19.54 -11.42
N PHE A 60 9.09 -18.31 -11.51
CA PHE A 60 10.04 -17.77 -10.54
C PHE A 60 9.40 -17.59 -9.15
N THR A 61 8.18 -17.03 -9.09
CA THR A 61 7.43 -16.89 -7.83
C THR A 61 7.13 -18.25 -7.20
N GLN A 62 6.81 -19.27 -8.01
CA GLN A 62 6.59 -20.62 -7.52
C GLN A 62 7.89 -21.27 -7.01
N ALA A 63 9.01 -21.08 -7.72
CA ALA A 63 10.31 -21.57 -7.28
C ALA A 63 10.74 -20.95 -5.94
N GLU A 64 10.50 -19.65 -5.74
CA GLU A 64 10.74 -18.96 -4.48
C GLU A 64 9.87 -19.53 -3.34
N LYS A 65 8.57 -19.69 -3.58
CA LYS A 65 7.62 -20.20 -2.57
C LYS A 65 7.91 -21.64 -2.17
N ASN A 66 8.20 -22.50 -3.15
CA ASN A 66 8.48 -23.90 -2.90
C ASN A 66 9.90 -24.12 -2.34
N GLY A 67 10.78 -23.11 -2.45
CA GLY A 67 12.18 -23.23 -2.04
C GLY A 67 12.99 -24.21 -2.88
N ASN A 68 12.53 -24.53 -4.10
CA ASN A 68 13.21 -25.46 -5.00
C ASN A 68 14.44 -24.80 -5.62
N ALA A 69 15.55 -25.54 -5.71
CA ALA A 69 16.70 -25.10 -6.48
C ALA A 69 16.37 -25.15 -7.98
N VAL A 70 16.87 -24.17 -8.72
CA VAL A 70 16.66 -24.07 -10.17
C VAL A 70 18.00 -23.96 -10.91
N ARG A 71 18.03 -24.53 -12.12
CA ARG A 71 19.07 -24.35 -13.12
C ARG A 71 18.52 -23.45 -14.23
N LEU A 72 19.13 -22.29 -14.38
CA LEU A 72 18.82 -21.33 -15.44
C LEU A 72 19.82 -21.51 -16.57
N ARG A 73 19.34 -21.81 -17.79
CA ARG A 73 20.16 -21.93 -19.00
C ARG A 73 19.89 -20.79 -19.96
N ASN A 74 20.83 -20.48 -20.84
CA ASN A 74 20.78 -19.35 -21.78
C ASN A 74 20.61 -18.01 -21.03
N VAL A 75 21.40 -17.81 -19.98
CA VAL A 75 21.47 -16.54 -19.23
C VAL A 75 22.67 -15.73 -19.69
N ARG A 76 22.61 -14.41 -19.51
CA ARG A 76 23.77 -13.53 -19.75
C ARG A 76 24.26 -12.94 -18.45
N ARG A 77 25.57 -12.91 -18.21
CA ARG A 77 26.17 -12.19 -17.08
C ARG A 77 26.56 -10.77 -17.50
N SER A 78 26.25 -9.80 -16.65
CA SER A 78 26.64 -8.39 -16.83
C SER A 78 27.24 -7.86 -15.54
N ILE A 79 28.09 -6.85 -15.63
CA ILE A 79 28.65 -6.21 -14.44
C ILE A 79 27.51 -5.68 -13.56
N SER A 80 27.59 -5.96 -12.26
CA SER A 80 26.64 -5.38 -11.32
C SER A 80 27.02 -3.93 -11.04
N PHE A 81 26.04 -3.04 -11.05
CA PHE A 81 26.27 -1.66 -10.58
C PHE A 81 26.15 -1.55 -9.06
N ALA A 82 25.60 -2.57 -8.40
CA ALA A 82 25.42 -2.60 -6.96
C ALA A 82 26.61 -3.28 -6.24
N ASP A 83 27.34 -4.13 -6.95
CA ASP A 83 28.48 -4.89 -6.45
C ASP A 83 29.62 -4.80 -7.49
N PRO A 84 30.70 -4.05 -7.20
CA PRO A 84 31.82 -3.87 -8.12
C PRO A 84 32.50 -5.17 -8.56
N ASP A 85 32.53 -6.18 -7.68
CA ASP A 85 33.17 -7.48 -7.94
C ASP A 85 32.18 -8.53 -8.44
N GLY A 86 30.89 -8.29 -8.17
CA GLY A 86 29.77 -9.15 -8.55
C GLY A 86 29.33 -9.06 -10.02
N PHE A 87 28.24 -9.76 -10.30
CA PHE A 87 27.56 -9.70 -11.60
C PHE A 87 26.05 -9.83 -11.43
N ASP A 88 25.32 -9.17 -12.32
CA ASP A 88 23.89 -9.37 -12.52
C ASP A 88 23.68 -10.45 -13.58
N VAL A 89 22.71 -11.33 -13.35
CA VAL A 89 22.27 -12.35 -14.29
C VAL A 89 21.03 -11.84 -15.04
N LEU A 90 21.13 -11.74 -16.36
CA LEU A 90 20.08 -11.29 -17.26
C LEU A 90 19.39 -12.50 -17.88
N CYS A 91 18.11 -12.67 -17.58
CA CYS A 91 17.26 -13.69 -18.18
C CYS A 91 16.41 -13.09 -19.30
N SER A 92 16.43 -13.74 -20.46
CA SER A 92 15.71 -13.33 -21.66
C SER A 92 14.59 -14.33 -21.99
N ARG A 93 13.86 -14.11 -23.08
CA ARG A 93 12.83 -15.07 -23.54
C ARG A 93 13.37 -16.47 -23.84
N GLY A 94 14.64 -16.59 -24.23
CA GLY A 94 15.29 -17.88 -24.49
C GLY A 94 15.81 -18.61 -23.24
N THR A 95 15.71 -17.99 -22.06
CA THR A 95 16.19 -18.58 -20.80
C THR A 95 15.29 -19.76 -20.43
N LYS A 96 15.88 -20.92 -20.12
CA LYS A 96 15.15 -22.10 -19.65
C LYS A 96 15.32 -22.27 -18.14
N VAL A 97 14.27 -22.67 -17.44
CA VAL A 97 14.25 -22.88 -16.00
C VAL A 97 13.95 -24.36 -15.74
N ASP A 98 14.93 -25.09 -15.22
CA ASP A 98 14.78 -26.49 -14.82
C ASP A 98 14.88 -26.60 -13.29
N VAL A 99 14.12 -27.50 -12.65
CA VAL A 99 14.33 -27.83 -11.24
C VAL A 99 15.60 -28.67 -11.09
N THR A 100 16.40 -28.41 -10.05
CA THR A 100 17.64 -29.13 -9.80
C THR A 100 17.86 -29.37 -8.29
N THR A 101 18.95 -30.03 -7.94
CA THR A 101 19.40 -30.26 -6.56
C THR A 101 20.79 -29.65 -6.38
N LEU A 102 21.04 -29.04 -5.23
CA LEU A 102 22.29 -28.34 -4.95
C LEU A 102 22.96 -28.88 -3.69
N PRO A 103 24.31 -28.86 -3.62
CA PRO A 103 25.07 -29.37 -2.47
C PRO A 103 25.08 -28.40 -1.27
N PHE A 104 24.24 -27.36 -1.29
CA PHE A 104 24.10 -26.40 -0.21
C PHE A 104 22.63 -26.09 0.04
N LEU A 105 22.33 -25.68 1.27
CA LEU A 105 20.99 -25.35 1.70
C LEU A 105 20.61 -23.93 1.29
N ARG A 106 19.31 -23.75 1.06
CA ARG A 106 18.70 -22.43 0.89
C ARG A 106 18.96 -21.59 2.15
N SER A 107 19.48 -20.39 1.96
CA SER A 107 19.69 -19.38 2.99
C SER A 107 19.10 -18.06 2.51
N THR A 108 18.43 -17.35 3.40
CA THR A 108 17.82 -16.05 3.09
C THR A 108 18.92 -15.01 2.87
N PRO A 109 18.88 -14.21 1.78
CA PRO A 109 19.82 -13.12 1.59
C PRO A 109 19.81 -12.13 2.76
N ALA A 110 20.95 -11.54 3.11
CA ALA A 110 21.02 -10.52 4.17
C ALA A 110 20.09 -9.33 3.90
N SER A 111 19.88 -8.97 2.62
CA SER A 111 18.92 -7.95 2.19
C SER A 111 17.45 -8.30 2.40
N CYS A 112 17.16 -9.54 2.78
CA CYS A 112 15.83 -10.05 3.12
C CYS A 112 15.72 -10.38 4.61
N ARG A 113 16.78 -10.17 5.40
CA ARG A 113 16.77 -10.43 6.84
C ARG A 113 15.90 -9.39 7.54
N ARG A 114 15.16 -9.86 8.56
CA ARG A 114 14.54 -8.98 9.55
C ARG A 114 15.61 -8.28 10.35
N MET A 115 15.45 -6.97 10.50
CA MET A 115 16.31 -6.12 11.32
C MET A 115 15.48 -5.48 12.43
N THR A 116 16.11 -5.30 13.57
CA THR A 116 15.59 -4.46 14.66
C THR A 116 15.81 -2.99 14.34
N VAL A 117 15.08 -2.10 15.03
CA VAL A 117 15.24 -0.65 14.88
C VAL A 117 16.67 -0.21 15.21
N ALA A 118 17.29 -0.77 16.25
CA ALA A 118 18.68 -0.49 16.60
C ALA A 118 19.66 -0.89 15.48
N GLU A 119 19.49 -2.08 14.90
CA GLU A 119 20.33 -2.54 13.78
C GLU A 119 20.16 -1.64 12.55
N VAL A 120 18.94 -1.18 12.27
CA VAL A 120 18.68 -0.25 11.15
C VAL A 120 19.37 1.09 11.36
N LYS A 121 19.34 1.65 12.58
CA LYS A 121 20.01 2.92 12.89
C LYS A 121 21.52 2.85 12.73
N ALA A 122 22.12 1.67 12.92
CA ALA A 122 23.54 1.45 12.72
C ALA A 122 23.94 1.34 11.22
N LEU A 123 22.97 1.26 10.31
CA LEU A 123 23.25 1.24 8.87
C LEU A 123 23.62 2.63 8.34
N GLY A 124 24.44 2.67 7.29
CA GLY A 124 24.63 3.89 6.51
C GLY A 124 23.41 4.26 5.65
N PRO A 125 23.42 5.45 5.01
CA PRO A 125 22.36 5.85 4.08
C PRO A 125 22.32 5.00 2.82
N LYS A 126 21.15 4.98 2.16
CA LYS A 126 20.88 4.30 0.88
C LYS A 126 21.04 2.77 0.91
N GLN A 127 21.05 2.18 2.11
CA GLN A 127 21.05 0.74 2.31
C GLN A 127 19.65 0.16 2.17
N LYS A 128 19.57 -1.12 1.78
CA LYS A 128 18.32 -1.85 1.68
C LYS A 128 18.03 -2.59 2.98
N VAL A 129 16.81 -2.46 3.46
CA VAL A 129 16.34 -3.11 4.68
C VAL A 129 15.25 -4.10 4.31
N GLY A 130 15.46 -5.37 4.68
CA GLY A 130 14.62 -6.49 4.26
C GLY A 130 13.24 -6.45 4.90
N GLU A 131 13.20 -6.56 6.24
CA GLU A 131 11.98 -6.45 7.04
C GLU A 131 12.30 -5.69 8.33
N VAL A 132 11.42 -4.79 8.75
CA VAL A 132 11.40 -4.20 10.10
C VAL A 132 9.98 -4.32 10.62
N ARG A 133 9.84 -4.74 11.86
CA ARG A 133 8.54 -4.79 12.54
C ARG A 133 8.52 -3.72 13.62
N GLY A 134 7.40 -3.05 13.79
CA GLY A 134 7.28 -2.05 14.83
C GLY A 134 5.84 -1.61 15.02
N GLN A 135 5.53 -1.19 16.24
CA GLN A 135 4.32 -0.47 16.57
C GLN A 135 4.42 0.95 16.00
N VAL A 136 3.37 1.41 15.32
CA VAL A 136 3.31 2.74 14.71
C VAL A 136 2.91 3.79 15.74
N ARG A 137 3.71 4.86 15.82
CA ARG A 137 3.41 6.10 16.53
C ARG A 137 3.31 7.22 15.50
N LEU A 138 2.19 7.93 15.45
CA LEU A 138 2.04 9.01 14.50
C LEU A 138 2.81 10.22 15.02
N GLY A 139 3.84 10.64 14.28
CA GLY A 139 4.74 11.73 14.69
C GLY A 139 4.15 13.13 14.54
N GLY A 140 2.84 13.32 14.70
CA GLY A 140 2.11 14.57 14.47
C GLY A 140 2.04 15.01 12.99
N ALA A 141 3.06 14.74 12.17
CA ALA A 141 3.13 15.21 10.79
C ALA A 141 1.94 14.77 9.94
N ALA A 142 1.10 15.75 9.59
CA ALA A 142 0.02 15.62 8.63
C ALA A 142 0.54 15.08 7.30
N SER A 143 -0.34 14.42 6.56
CA SER A 143 -0.01 14.04 5.19
C SER A 143 0.16 15.28 4.32
N ARG A 144 1.22 15.31 3.49
CA ARG A 144 1.51 16.41 2.58
C ARG A 144 1.60 15.92 1.15
N VAL A 145 1.22 16.78 0.21
CA VAL A 145 1.40 16.55 -1.23
C VAL A 145 2.66 17.29 -1.69
N VAL A 146 3.56 16.58 -2.37
CA VAL A 146 4.81 17.11 -2.92
C VAL A 146 4.95 16.73 -4.40
N GLN A 147 5.51 17.62 -5.21
CA GLN A 147 5.79 17.31 -6.61
C GLN A 147 7.10 16.56 -6.76
N VAL A 148 7.04 15.35 -7.31
CA VAL A 148 8.22 14.53 -7.65
C VAL A 148 8.14 14.18 -9.13
N ASN A 149 9.14 14.62 -9.91
CA ASN A 149 9.17 14.42 -11.38
C ASN A 149 7.89 14.86 -12.10
N GLN A 150 7.35 16.03 -11.73
CA GLN A 150 6.09 16.59 -12.28
C GLN A 150 4.84 15.76 -11.98
N ALA A 151 4.90 14.83 -11.02
CA ALA A 151 3.73 14.12 -10.51
C ALA A 151 3.50 14.50 -9.05
N ASP A 152 2.24 14.68 -8.68
CA ASP A 152 1.83 14.91 -7.29
C ASP A 152 1.93 13.58 -6.53
N CYS A 153 2.74 13.57 -5.46
CA CYS A 153 2.96 12.42 -4.60
C CYS A 153 2.57 12.78 -3.18
N GLU A 154 1.80 11.91 -2.54
CA GLU A 154 1.46 12.07 -1.14
C GLU A 154 2.56 11.46 -0.26
N LEU A 155 2.87 12.11 0.85
CA LEU A 155 3.87 11.66 1.79
C LEU A 155 3.44 11.93 3.23
N ARG A 156 3.69 10.96 4.10
CA ARG A 156 3.49 11.06 5.54
C ARG A 156 4.70 10.51 6.29
N GLU A 157 5.10 11.17 7.36
CA GLU A 157 6.16 10.70 8.25
C GLU A 157 5.53 10.06 9.49
N VAL A 158 5.90 8.82 9.80
CA VAL A 158 5.50 8.11 11.01
C VAL A 158 6.73 7.67 11.78
N ARG A 159 6.57 7.31 13.05
CA ARG A 159 7.61 6.68 13.87
C ARG A 159 7.21 5.23 14.12
N ILE A 160 8.17 4.32 14.14
CA ILE A 160 7.95 2.92 14.51
C ILE A 160 8.90 2.52 15.63
N SER A 161 8.41 1.72 16.57
CA SER A 161 9.18 1.22 17.71
C SER A 161 9.04 -0.30 17.86
N ASP A 162 10.13 -0.99 18.21
CA ASP A 162 10.19 -2.47 18.33
C ASP A 162 10.81 -2.96 19.64
N GLY A 163 10.90 -2.09 20.65
CA GLY A 163 11.57 -2.35 21.93
C GLY A 163 13.09 -2.16 21.91
N THR A 164 13.72 -2.10 20.73
CA THR A 164 15.16 -1.77 20.60
C THR A 164 15.41 -0.29 20.33
N GLY A 165 14.34 0.46 20.03
CA GLY A 165 14.35 1.90 19.85
C GLY A 165 13.23 2.36 18.92
N GLU A 166 13.27 3.63 18.55
CA GLU A 166 12.30 4.26 17.63
C GLU A 166 12.97 4.79 16.36
N VAL A 167 12.41 4.56 15.18
CA VAL A 167 12.91 5.13 13.91
C VAL A 167 11.80 5.78 13.10
N LYS A 168 12.13 6.88 12.42
CA LYS A 168 11.23 7.56 11.50
C LYS A 168 11.10 6.77 10.19
N VAL A 169 9.87 6.58 9.72
CA VAL A 169 9.54 5.98 8.42
C VAL A 169 8.77 7.00 7.59
N THR A 170 9.26 7.26 6.38
CA THR A 170 8.57 8.06 5.37
C THR A 170 7.74 7.14 4.47
N LEU A 171 6.41 7.30 4.55
CA LEU A 171 5.43 6.60 3.73
C LEU A 171 5.08 7.43 2.51
N TRP A 172 4.97 6.77 1.35
CA TRP A 172 4.65 7.41 0.08
C TRP A 172 3.36 6.86 -0.54
N ASP A 173 2.56 7.74 -1.14
CA ASP A 173 1.35 7.44 -1.89
C ASP A 173 0.44 6.42 -1.19
N SER A 174 0.27 5.24 -1.80
CA SER A 174 -0.63 4.19 -1.33
C SER A 174 -0.29 3.66 0.07
N PHE A 175 0.92 3.90 0.57
CA PHE A 175 1.33 3.48 1.91
C PHE A 175 0.88 4.45 3.01
N VAL A 176 0.54 5.70 2.67
CA VAL A 176 0.18 6.75 3.65
C VAL A 176 -1.06 6.40 4.46
N GLY A 177 -2.04 5.75 3.82
CA GLY A 177 -3.29 5.31 4.46
C GLY A 177 -3.33 3.83 4.85
N GLN A 178 -2.19 3.12 4.88
CA GLN A 178 -2.13 1.70 5.25
C GLN A 178 -1.79 1.45 6.72
N VAL A 179 -1.42 2.50 7.47
CA VAL A 179 -1.01 2.38 8.86
C VAL A 179 -1.90 3.20 9.75
N GLU A 180 -2.19 2.66 10.92
CA GLU A 180 -2.93 3.30 11.99
C GLU A 180 -2.05 3.40 13.24
N GLU A 181 -2.33 4.39 14.08
CA GLU A 181 -1.61 4.58 15.34
C GLU A 181 -1.90 3.46 16.33
N GLY A 182 -0.88 3.06 17.09
CA GLY A 182 -1.01 2.03 18.11
C GLY A 182 -0.96 0.60 17.58
N LEU A 183 -1.23 0.38 16.28
CA LEU A 183 -1.15 -0.94 15.64
C LEU A 183 0.29 -1.30 15.25
N SER A 184 0.53 -2.61 15.15
CA SER A 184 1.83 -3.17 14.79
C SER A 184 1.88 -3.61 13.33
N TYR A 185 2.96 -3.26 12.65
CA TYR A 185 3.14 -3.58 11.22
C TYR A 185 4.51 -4.17 10.92
N GLY A 186 4.55 -5.07 9.94
CA GLY A 186 5.75 -5.51 9.25
C GLY A 186 5.97 -4.72 7.96
N PHE A 187 7.05 -3.97 7.91
CA PHE A 187 7.46 -3.20 6.74
C PHE A 187 8.57 -3.93 6.01
N THR A 188 8.40 -4.17 4.71
CA THR A 188 9.42 -4.86 3.90
C THR A 188 10.04 -3.98 2.82
N ASN A 189 11.27 -4.31 2.43
CA ASN A 189 12.00 -3.72 1.32
C ASN A 189 12.09 -2.19 1.40
N LEU A 190 12.40 -1.70 2.59
CA LEU A 190 12.62 -0.29 2.87
C LEU A 190 14.02 0.13 2.42
N SER A 191 14.26 1.43 2.38
CA SER A 191 15.59 1.98 2.12
C SER A 191 15.96 3.01 3.19
N THR A 192 17.19 2.97 3.67
CA THR A 192 17.69 3.99 4.60
C THR A 192 17.94 5.31 3.88
N ARG A 193 17.72 6.40 4.61
CA ARG A 193 17.99 7.79 4.24
C ARG A 193 18.66 8.45 5.42
N ASP A 194 19.64 9.30 5.14
CA ASP A 194 20.19 10.20 6.15
C ASP A 194 19.46 11.53 6.00
N ARG A 195 18.93 12.01 7.13
CA ARG A 195 18.40 13.36 7.27
C ARG A 195 18.97 13.92 8.56
N GLU A 196 19.77 14.97 8.43
CA GLU A 196 20.38 15.69 9.56
C GLU A 196 21.21 14.77 10.47
N GLY A 197 21.90 13.78 9.91
CA GLY A 197 22.73 12.83 10.65
C GLY A 197 21.94 11.69 11.29
N CYS A 198 20.62 11.67 11.12
CA CYS A 198 19.75 10.61 11.63
C CYS A 198 19.31 9.67 10.51
N ILE A 199 19.50 8.37 10.72
CA ILE A 199 19.03 7.33 9.81
C ILE A 199 17.51 7.19 9.95
N SER A 200 16.83 7.39 8.82
CA SER A 200 15.39 7.20 8.65
C SER A 200 15.13 6.15 7.56
N LEU A 201 13.94 5.58 7.59
CA LEU A 201 13.46 4.61 6.62
C LEU A 201 12.52 5.28 5.61
N CYS A 202 12.52 4.76 4.39
CA CYS A 202 11.66 5.26 3.32
C CYS A 202 11.05 4.09 2.56
N THR A 203 9.73 4.12 2.37
CA THR A 203 9.04 3.19 1.46
C THR A 203 9.42 3.51 0.02
N GLY A 204 9.45 2.49 -0.84
CA GLY A 204 9.62 2.64 -2.27
C GLY A 204 8.59 1.82 -3.06
N PRO A 205 8.70 1.79 -4.40
CA PRO A 205 7.74 1.09 -5.26
C PRO A 205 7.62 -0.42 -5.03
N THR A 206 8.56 -1.01 -4.30
CA THR A 206 8.61 -2.44 -4.00
C THR A 206 8.51 -2.76 -2.53
N SER A 207 8.19 -1.78 -1.69
CA SER A 207 7.88 -2.00 -0.29
C SER A 207 6.52 -2.66 -0.14
N SER A 208 6.32 -3.37 0.96
CA SER A 208 5.01 -3.79 1.43
C SER A 208 4.86 -3.46 2.91
N ILE A 209 3.61 -3.32 3.34
CA ILE A 209 3.22 -3.13 4.73
C ILE A 209 2.15 -4.19 5.00
N GLU A 210 2.34 -4.96 6.06
CA GLU A 210 1.40 -5.97 6.52
C GLU A 210 1.14 -5.75 8.01
N GLU A 211 -0.13 -5.74 8.40
CA GLU A 211 -0.50 -5.71 9.82
C GLU A 211 -0.09 -7.04 10.48
N ILE A 212 0.44 -6.95 11.70
CA ILE A 212 0.90 -8.10 12.47
C ILE A 212 0.29 -8.05 13.87
N ALA A 213 0.37 -9.18 14.57
CA ALA A 213 0.03 -9.22 15.99
C ALA A 213 0.84 -8.17 16.78
N ASP A 214 0.20 -7.62 17.80
CA ASP A 214 0.77 -6.53 18.57
C ASP A 214 2.11 -6.90 19.18
N LEU A 215 3.06 -5.98 19.02
CA LEU A 215 4.35 -6.06 19.67
C LEU A 215 4.23 -5.46 21.07
N GLU A 216 4.69 -6.19 22.08
CA GLU A 216 4.86 -5.66 23.43
C GLU A 216 6.03 -4.67 23.43
N VAL A 217 5.76 -3.41 23.11
CA VAL A 217 6.73 -2.33 23.18
C VAL A 217 6.45 -1.54 24.45
N PRO A 218 7.41 -1.43 25.40
CA PRO A 218 7.24 -0.56 26.55
C PRO A 218 6.91 0.85 26.09
N GLU A 219 5.88 1.47 26.66
CA GLU A 219 5.67 2.90 26.47
C GLU A 219 6.84 3.66 27.11
N GLU A 220 7.86 3.98 26.32
CA GLU A 220 8.84 4.96 26.75
C GLU A 220 8.13 6.32 26.82
N GLY A 221 7.83 6.73 28.05
CA GLY A 221 7.31 8.05 28.38
C GLY A 221 8.28 9.13 27.93
N GLY A 222 8.08 9.64 26.73
CA GLY A 222 8.96 10.63 26.12
C GLY A 222 8.53 10.97 24.69
N GLY A 223 7.22 10.98 24.42
CA GLY A 223 6.73 11.60 23.21
C GLY A 223 6.92 13.10 23.34
N GLU A 224 7.91 13.66 22.65
CA GLU A 224 7.76 15.01 22.13
C GLU A 224 6.50 14.97 21.25
N GLN A 225 5.36 15.34 21.84
CA GLN A 225 4.17 15.71 21.11
C GLN A 225 4.60 16.88 20.24
N HIS A 226 4.95 16.59 18.99
CA HIS A 226 4.97 17.64 17.99
C HIS A 226 3.51 18.00 17.79
N ASP A 227 3.11 19.08 18.45
CA ASP A 227 1.78 19.64 18.45
C ASP A 227 1.50 20.20 17.06
N THR A 228 1.16 19.32 16.12
CA THR A 228 0.58 19.73 14.84
C THR A 228 -0.84 20.17 15.13
N SER A 229 -0.99 21.47 15.37
CA SER A 229 -2.30 22.09 15.52
C SER A 229 -3.14 21.78 14.27
N THR A 230 -4.23 21.06 14.44
CA THR A 230 -5.22 20.84 13.37
C THR A 230 -6.43 21.72 13.63
N ALA A 231 -6.94 22.36 12.58
CA ALA A 231 -8.22 23.06 12.64
C ALA A 231 -9.34 22.09 12.26
N LEU A 232 -10.37 22.02 13.11
CA LEU A 232 -11.63 21.35 12.84
C LEU A 232 -12.69 22.42 12.59
N PHE A 233 -13.36 22.36 11.44
CA PHE A 233 -14.42 23.32 11.11
C PHE A 233 -15.40 22.74 10.09
N SER A 234 -16.66 23.18 10.18
CA SER A 234 -17.70 22.85 9.20
C SER A 234 -17.73 23.91 8.09
N ALA A 235 -17.78 23.47 6.83
CA ALA A 235 -17.77 24.37 5.69
C ALA A 235 -18.59 23.83 4.51
N THR A 236 -19.02 24.74 3.64
CA THR A 236 -19.64 24.41 2.35
C THR A 236 -18.59 24.51 1.26
N VAL A 237 -18.61 23.60 0.28
CA VAL A 237 -17.66 23.65 -0.85
C VAL A 237 -18.21 24.61 -1.90
N LYS A 238 -17.45 25.66 -2.24
CA LYS A 238 -17.79 26.63 -3.29
C LYS A 238 -17.15 26.33 -4.62
N GLY A 239 -15.97 25.72 -4.58
CA GLY A 239 -15.23 25.30 -5.76
C GLY A 239 -14.30 24.17 -5.38
N ILE A 240 -14.07 23.25 -6.31
CA ILE A 240 -13.22 22.09 -6.10
C ILE A 240 -12.58 21.71 -7.43
N GLU A 241 -11.31 21.31 -7.36
CA GLU A 241 -10.57 20.72 -8.48
C GLU A 241 -9.94 19.42 -7.97
N VAL A 242 -10.28 18.30 -8.61
CA VAL A 242 -9.76 16.96 -8.29
C VAL A 242 -9.01 16.42 -9.50
N ARG A 243 -7.77 16.02 -9.28
CA ARG A 243 -6.95 15.31 -10.27
C ARG A 243 -6.81 13.87 -9.84
N ILE A 244 -7.13 12.96 -10.75
CA ILE A 244 -7.03 11.51 -10.53
C ILE A 244 -5.90 10.95 -11.37
N VAL A 245 -5.00 10.23 -10.71
CA VAL A 245 -3.93 9.48 -11.37
C VAL A 245 -4.11 8.00 -11.06
N GLY A 246 -4.52 7.22 -12.06
CA GLY A 246 -4.66 5.77 -11.92
C GLY A 246 -3.31 5.05 -11.92
N LYS A 247 -3.09 4.13 -10.98
CA LYS A 247 -1.92 3.22 -10.95
C LYS A 247 -2.39 1.79 -11.17
N CYS A 248 -1.69 1.04 -12.03
CA CYS A 248 -2.02 -0.36 -12.29
C CYS A 248 -1.89 -1.21 -11.01
N SER A 249 -2.91 -1.96 -10.63
CA SER A 249 -2.84 -2.84 -9.44
C SER A 249 -1.71 -3.88 -9.53
N SER A 250 -1.44 -4.39 -10.72
CA SER A 250 -0.44 -5.43 -10.96
C SER A 250 1.01 -4.92 -11.00
N CYS A 251 1.27 -3.82 -11.71
CA CYS A 251 2.64 -3.34 -11.94
C CYS A 251 2.94 -1.96 -11.33
N ARG A 252 1.94 -1.33 -10.69
CA ARG A 252 2.01 0.00 -10.09
C ARG A 252 2.43 1.13 -11.04
N PHE A 253 2.42 0.87 -12.36
CA PHE A 253 2.71 1.88 -13.35
C PHE A 253 1.61 2.94 -13.38
N THR A 254 2.00 4.20 -13.44
CA THR A 254 1.10 5.36 -13.56
C THR A 254 0.51 5.41 -14.97
N GLN A 255 -0.82 5.51 -15.07
CA GLN A 255 -1.52 5.66 -16.34
C GLN A 255 -1.61 7.15 -16.70
N ARG A 256 -1.20 7.50 -17.92
CA ARG A 256 -1.25 8.87 -18.45
C ARG A 256 -2.49 9.13 -19.29
N GLN A 257 -3.02 8.09 -19.92
CA GLN A 257 -4.18 8.13 -20.81
C GLN A 257 -5.28 7.25 -20.25
N PHE A 258 -5.61 7.44 -18.97
CA PHE A 258 -6.72 6.72 -18.36
C PHE A 258 -8.05 7.29 -18.87
N VAL A 259 -8.93 6.43 -19.36
CA VAL A 259 -10.26 6.84 -19.83
C VAL A 259 -11.23 6.66 -18.68
N GLU A 260 -11.58 7.76 -18.03
CA GLU A 260 -12.35 7.84 -16.77
C GLU A 260 -13.65 7.04 -16.80
N ARG A 261 -14.37 7.07 -17.94
CA ARG A 261 -15.67 6.39 -18.12
C ARG A 261 -15.58 5.02 -18.81
N SER A 262 -14.38 4.46 -18.96
CA SER A 262 -14.22 3.13 -19.55
C SER A 262 -14.49 2.03 -18.52
N VAL A 263 -15.18 0.96 -18.92
CA VAL A 263 -15.37 -0.22 -18.04
C VAL A 263 -14.06 -0.97 -17.82
N THR A 264 -13.22 -1.00 -18.85
CA THR A 264 -11.93 -1.69 -18.83
C THR A 264 -10.84 -0.81 -19.39
N HIS A 265 -9.66 -0.89 -18.81
CA HIS A 265 -8.49 -0.18 -19.28
C HIS A 265 -7.30 -1.13 -19.43
N ARG A 266 -6.50 -0.94 -20.48
CA ARG A 266 -5.30 -1.74 -20.73
C ARG A 266 -4.10 -0.95 -20.24
N CYS A 267 -3.42 -1.48 -19.23
CA CYS A 267 -2.30 -0.80 -18.59
C CYS A 267 -1.20 -0.43 -19.61
N GLU A 268 -0.78 0.83 -19.64
CA GLU A 268 0.34 1.33 -20.45
C GLU A 268 1.67 0.64 -20.09
N GLY A 269 1.78 0.25 -18.83
CA GLY A 269 2.93 -0.40 -18.22
C GLY A 269 3.11 -1.87 -18.65
N CYS A 270 2.23 -2.72 -18.14
CA CYS A 270 2.31 -4.17 -18.30
C CYS A 270 1.39 -4.75 -19.38
N ARG A 271 0.62 -3.90 -20.08
CA ARG A 271 -0.37 -4.29 -21.11
C ARG A 271 -1.49 -5.22 -20.62
N LEU A 272 -1.59 -5.46 -19.32
CA LEU A 272 -2.68 -6.20 -18.70
C LEU A 272 -3.99 -5.40 -18.85
N LYS A 273 -5.01 -6.02 -19.42
CA LYS A 273 -6.38 -5.50 -19.46
C LYS A 273 -7.06 -5.87 -18.13
N GLN A 274 -7.60 -4.87 -17.44
CA GLN A 274 -8.29 -5.05 -16.16
C GLN A 274 -9.50 -4.10 -16.10
N GLY A 275 -10.40 -4.32 -15.14
CA GLY A 275 -11.51 -3.39 -14.89
C GLY A 275 -10.96 -2.00 -14.50
N ALA A 276 -11.62 -0.93 -14.90
CA ALA A 276 -11.17 0.43 -14.57
C ALA A 276 -11.08 0.65 -13.05
N LEU A 277 -12.05 0.14 -12.29
CA LEU A 277 -12.06 0.16 -10.82
C LEU A 277 -10.97 -0.72 -10.18
N SER A 278 -10.29 -1.59 -10.96
CA SER A 278 -9.16 -2.38 -10.48
C SER A 278 -7.85 -1.58 -10.45
N PHE A 279 -7.80 -0.38 -11.04
CA PHE A 279 -6.67 0.51 -10.88
C PHE A 279 -6.75 1.20 -9.52
N CYS A 280 -5.60 1.46 -8.90
CA CYS A 280 -5.51 2.19 -7.65
C CYS A 280 -5.47 3.69 -7.96
N PRO A 281 -6.53 4.47 -7.70
CA PRO A 281 -6.48 5.91 -7.91
C PRO A 281 -5.60 6.58 -6.85
N SER A 282 -4.95 7.65 -7.28
CA SER A 282 -4.24 8.60 -6.44
C SER A 282 -4.87 9.96 -6.70
N PHE A 283 -5.32 10.63 -5.66
CA PHE A 283 -6.00 11.92 -5.77
C PHE A 283 -5.06 13.05 -5.32
N ALA A 284 -5.16 14.18 -6.00
CA ALA A 284 -4.58 15.44 -5.57
C ALA A 284 -5.53 16.57 -6.01
N GLY A 285 -5.60 17.66 -5.25
CA GLY A 285 -6.52 18.71 -5.62
C GLY A 285 -6.58 19.86 -4.63
N LYS A 286 -7.53 20.75 -4.87
CA LYS A 286 -7.80 21.91 -4.04
C LYS A 286 -9.30 22.13 -3.93
N ALA A 287 -9.77 22.42 -2.72
CA ALA A 287 -11.12 22.87 -2.46
C ALA A 287 -11.11 24.30 -1.92
N VAL A 288 -12.04 25.12 -2.40
CA VAL A 288 -12.39 26.43 -1.83
C VAL A 288 -13.64 26.23 -1.00
N VAL A 289 -13.51 26.46 0.30
CA VAL A 289 -14.55 26.20 1.29
C VAL A 289 -14.98 27.50 1.95
N SER A 290 -16.28 27.64 2.17
CA SER A 290 -16.88 28.81 2.83
C SER A 290 -17.34 28.43 4.22
N THR A 291 -16.83 29.17 5.21
CA THR A 291 -17.17 29.09 6.63
C THR A 291 -17.84 30.38 7.09
N ALA A 292 -18.33 30.41 8.34
CA ALA A 292 -18.81 31.65 8.96
C ALA A 292 -17.74 32.76 9.04
N GLY A 293 -16.45 32.39 9.05
CA GLY A 293 -15.32 33.32 9.13
C GLY A 293 -14.76 33.79 7.79
N GLY A 294 -15.29 33.29 6.67
CA GLY A 294 -14.82 33.61 5.32
C GLY A 294 -14.48 32.39 4.47
N GLU A 295 -13.80 32.63 3.35
CA GLU A 295 -13.38 31.60 2.41
C GLU A 295 -11.95 31.13 2.68
N HIS A 296 -11.74 29.82 2.63
CA HIS A 296 -10.46 29.18 2.84
C HIS A 296 -10.13 28.22 1.69
N SER A 297 -8.84 28.05 1.41
CA SER A 297 -8.32 27.10 0.44
C SER A 297 -7.75 25.89 1.18
N VAL A 298 -8.22 24.69 0.85
CA VAL A 298 -7.77 23.42 1.43
C VAL A 298 -7.14 22.56 0.34
N THR A 299 -5.95 22.01 0.59
CA THR A 299 -5.29 21.05 -0.30
C THR A 299 -5.79 19.65 -0.01
N LEU A 300 -6.34 19.00 -1.02
CA LEU A 300 -6.90 17.65 -0.92
C LEU A 300 -5.77 16.60 -1.00
N THR A 301 -5.74 15.69 -0.03
CA THR A 301 -4.79 14.57 0.01
C THR A 301 -5.46 13.28 -0.48
N SER A 302 -4.68 12.38 -1.09
CA SER A 302 -5.24 11.12 -1.62
C SER A 302 -5.80 10.24 -0.53
N SER A 303 -5.15 10.18 0.63
CA SER A 303 -5.58 9.38 1.78
C SER A 303 -6.92 9.87 2.35
N ALA A 304 -7.06 11.17 2.64
CA ALA A 304 -8.29 11.74 3.20
C ALA A 304 -9.48 11.57 2.25
N LEU A 305 -9.29 11.87 0.96
CA LEU A 305 -10.35 11.74 -0.05
C LEU A 305 -10.74 10.28 -0.28
N SER A 306 -9.75 9.38 -0.37
CA SER A 306 -10.01 7.94 -0.51
C SER A 306 -10.79 7.40 0.67
N SER A 307 -10.41 7.77 1.90
CA SER A 307 -11.07 7.34 3.12
C SER A 307 -12.55 7.74 3.12
N TYR A 308 -12.82 9.02 2.84
CA TYR A 308 -14.17 9.55 2.76
C TYR A 308 -15.02 8.89 1.67
N LEU A 309 -14.50 8.76 0.45
CA LEU A 309 -15.26 8.16 -0.65
C LEU A 309 -15.60 6.69 -0.37
N ARG A 310 -14.73 5.95 0.34
CA ARG A 310 -15.04 4.59 0.80
C ARG A 310 -16.11 4.60 1.88
N SER A 311 -15.97 5.43 2.92
CA SER A 311 -16.91 5.47 4.05
C SER A 311 -18.30 5.95 3.63
N ALA A 312 -18.38 6.84 2.63
CA ALA A 312 -19.64 7.34 2.08
C ALA A 312 -20.29 6.40 1.05
N GLY A 313 -19.69 5.23 0.77
CA GLY A 313 -20.21 4.27 -0.22
C GLY A 313 -20.07 4.74 -1.68
N LEU A 314 -19.23 5.73 -1.95
CA LEU A 314 -19.03 6.34 -3.27
C LEU A 314 -17.96 5.63 -4.10
N GLY A 315 -17.78 4.33 -3.88
CA GLY A 315 -16.83 3.47 -4.59
C GLY A 315 -16.96 3.52 -6.11
N GLY A 316 -18.16 3.75 -6.62
CA GLY A 316 -18.47 3.77 -8.06
C GLY A 316 -17.86 4.95 -8.82
N ILE A 317 -17.57 6.07 -8.14
CA ILE A 317 -17.07 7.31 -8.75
C ILE A 317 -15.56 7.52 -8.55
N PHE A 318 -14.82 6.51 -8.07
CA PHE A 318 -13.39 6.62 -7.73
C PHE A 318 -12.47 7.05 -8.88
N ASN A 319 -12.93 6.93 -10.12
CA ASN A 319 -12.18 7.25 -11.32
C ASN A 319 -12.87 8.34 -12.17
N ASP A 320 -13.89 9.02 -11.65
CA ASP A 320 -14.61 10.09 -12.35
C ASP A 320 -14.46 11.38 -11.55
N ALA A 321 -13.54 12.24 -11.99
CA ALA A 321 -13.21 13.48 -11.30
C ALA A 321 -14.43 14.41 -11.24
N ASP A 322 -15.11 14.58 -12.38
CA ASP A 322 -16.33 15.39 -12.48
C ASP A 322 -17.40 14.92 -11.48
N ALA A 323 -17.65 13.61 -11.39
CA ALA A 323 -18.66 13.07 -10.48
C ALA A 323 -18.28 13.24 -9.00
N ILE A 324 -16.99 13.20 -8.67
CA ILE A 324 -16.50 13.54 -7.32
C ILE A 324 -16.74 15.03 -7.06
N GLU A 325 -16.31 15.91 -7.96
CA GLU A 325 -16.47 17.36 -7.82
C GLU A 325 -17.94 17.75 -7.66
N ASP A 326 -18.83 17.20 -8.50
CA ASP A 326 -20.28 17.38 -8.42
C ASP A 326 -20.84 16.94 -7.06
N HIS A 327 -20.40 15.80 -6.52
CA HIS A 327 -20.84 15.33 -5.21
C HIS A 327 -20.49 16.32 -4.09
N PHE A 328 -19.29 16.91 -4.15
CA PHE A 328 -18.87 17.92 -3.18
C PHE A 328 -19.65 19.22 -3.33
N LEU A 329 -19.92 19.68 -4.56
CA LEU A 329 -20.66 20.91 -4.83
C LEU A 329 -22.16 20.79 -4.52
N GLN A 330 -22.74 19.61 -4.66
CA GLN A 330 -24.16 19.35 -4.36
C GLN A 330 -24.43 19.09 -2.88
N SER A 331 -23.41 18.75 -2.09
CA SER A 331 -23.56 18.46 -0.67
C SER A 331 -23.60 19.75 0.15
N ALA A 332 -24.47 19.79 1.17
CA ALA A 332 -24.72 21.02 1.92
C ALA A 332 -23.55 21.45 2.81
N VAL A 333 -23.04 20.57 3.68
CA VAL A 333 -22.00 20.91 4.67
C VAL A 333 -21.09 19.70 4.94
N PHE A 334 -19.80 19.97 5.10
CA PHE A 334 -18.80 18.99 5.49
C PHE A 334 -18.00 19.46 6.70
N ASP A 335 -17.62 18.52 7.54
CA ASP A 335 -16.65 18.72 8.61
C ASP A 335 -15.24 18.39 8.08
N PHE A 336 -14.38 19.40 8.06
CA PHE A 336 -13.00 19.29 7.60
C PHE A 336 -12.05 19.27 8.80
N LYS A 337 -11.09 18.34 8.77
CA LYS A 337 -9.89 18.37 9.61
C LYS A 337 -8.71 18.76 8.75
N VAL A 338 -8.13 19.94 9.00
CA VAL A 338 -7.05 20.50 8.18
C VAL A 338 -5.84 20.80 9.05
N SER A 339 -4.65 20.47 8.57
CA SER A 339 -3.38 20.84 9.19
C SER A 339 -3.12 22.37 9.10
N VAL A 340 -2.21 22.90 9.91
CA VAL A 340 -1.78 24.32 9.83
C VAL A 340 -1.36 24.73 8.41
N ASP A 341 -0.72 23.81 7.68
CA ASP A 341 -0.23 24.03 6.32
C ASP A 341 -1.34 23.93 5.24
N GLY A 342 -2.60 23.73 5.64
CA GLY A 342 -3.74 23.69 4.74
C GLY A 342 -4.00 22.32 4.08
N PHE A 343 -3.29 21.25 4.47
CA PHE A 343 -3.54 19.90 3.97
C PHE A 343 -4.69 19.23 4.70
N LEU A 344 -5.60 18.61 3.93
CA LEU A 344 -6.72 17.84 4.43
C LEU A 344 -6.25 16.53 5.07
N GLU A 345 -6.65 16.29 6.32
CA GLU A 345 -6.39 15.03 7.04
C GLU A 345 -7.60 14.09 7.02
N SER A 346 -8.80 14.63 7.24
CA SER A 346 -10.04 13.88 7.17
C SER A 346 -11.21 14.79 6.80
N ILE A 347 -12.25 14.17 6.26
CA ILE A 347 -13.50 14.84 5.95
C ILE A 347 -14.67 13.92 6.25
N HIS A 348 -15.72 14.51 6.81
CA HIS A 348 -16.98 13.85 7.09
C HIS A 348 -18.13 14.74 6.59
N ARG A 349 -19.28 14.15 6.26
CA ARG A 349 -20.50 14.94 6.12
C ARG A 349 -20.90 15.40 7.51
N ALA A 350 -21.20 16.69 7.66
CA ALA A 350 -21.84 17.20 8.86
C ALA A 350 -23.27 16.64 8.85
N ASP A 351 -23.49 15.53 9.57
CA ASP A 351 -24.68 14.66 9.45
C ASP A 351 -26.04 15.40 9.51
N GLU A 352 -27.05 14.73 8.95
CA GLU A 352 -28.43 14.69 9.49
C GLU A 352 -28.44 14.10 10.92
N ARG A 353 -27.73 14.71 11.86
CA ARG A 353 -27.85 14.39 13.30
C ARG A 353 -29.03 15.17 13.85
N GLY A 354 -30.20 14.54 13.76
CA GLY A 354 -31.45 15.07 14.27
C GLY A 354 -32.45 13.99 14.66
N ALA A 355 -32.07 13.02 15.49
CA ALA A 355 -33.02 12.23 16.30
C ALA A 355 -32.31 11.44 17.43
N SER A 356 -31.68 12.13 18.37
CA SER A 356 -31.60 11.63 19.75
C SER A 356 -31.63 12.81 20.74
N GLY A 357 -32.71 13.59 20.68
CA GLY A 357 -33.33 14.12 21.89
C GLY A 357 -34.38 13.08 22.29
N THR A 358 -34.51 12.64 23.52
CA THR A 358 -34.57 13.44 24.74
C THR A 358 -34.06 12.62 25.92
N GLY A 359 -33.35 13.27 26.84
CA GLY A 359 -33.39 12.81 28.21
C GLY A 359 -34.79 13.05 28.76
N GLU A 360 -35.36 12.07 29.45
CA GLU A 360 -36.05 12.28 30.72
C GLU A 360 -36.32 10.93 31.40
N LEU A 361 -36.28 11.03 32.72
CA LEU A 361 -36.13 10.02 33.74
C LEU A 361 -37.49 9.85 34.42
N TRP A 362 -38.14 8.68 34.32
CA TRP A 362 -39.20 8.27 35.25
C TRP A 362 -39.08 6.77 35.57
N ASP A 363 -38.93 6.53 36.87
CA ASP A 363 -39.01 5.24 37.58
C ASP A 363 -40.41 4.62 37.57
N ALA A 364 -40.42 3.30 37.83
CA ALA A 364 -41.50 2.46 38.38
C ALA A 364 -42.75 2.27 37.48
N ASP A 365 -43.47 1.14 37.47
CA ASP A 365 -43.63 0.10 38.47
C ASP A 365 -44.22 -1.16 37.81
N GLU A 366 -44.17 -2.25 38.56
CA GLU A 366 -44.72 -3.59 38.37
C GLU A 366 -46.12 -3.66 37.75
N THR A 367 -46.38 -4.70 36.96
CA THR A 367 -47.52 -5.62 37.19
C THR A 367 -47.44 -6.84 36.27
N GLU A 368 -47.23 -8.00 36.90
CA GLU A 368 -47.70 -9.30 36.44
C GLU A 368 -49.23 -9.26 36.23
N ASP A 369 -49.77 -9.95 35.23
CA ASP A 369 -50.54 -11.19 35.45
C ASP A 369 -51.31 -11.69 34.21
N ALA A 370 -51.55 -13.00 34.23
CA ALA A 370 -52.69 -13.74 33.66
C ALA A 370 -52.77 -14.01 32.13
N LEU A 371 -52.41 -15.25 31.79
CA LEU A 371 -53.10 -16.10 30.80
C LEU A 371 -54.58 -16.31 31.21
N PRO A 372 -55.47 -16.71 30.28
CA PRO A 372 -55.73 -18.15 30.19
C PRO A 372 -55.97 -18.71 28.77
N ALA A 373 -55.71 -20.00 28.66
CA ALA A 373 -56.04 -20.88 27.55
C ALA A 373 -57.55 -21.14 27.40
N LYS A 374 -57.97 -21.57 26.20
CA LYS A 374 -58.85 -22.75 25.91
C LYS A 374 -59.13 -22.84 24.38
N GLU A 375 -58.80 -23.97 23.75
CA GLU A 375 -59.73 -25.04 23.27
C GLU A 375 -60.65 -24.54 22.12
N ASP A 376 -60.84 -25.18 20.96
CA ASP A 376 -60.65 -26.57 20.56
C ASP A 376 -60.95 -26.77 19.05
N GLN A 377 -60.55 -27.93 18.51
CA GLN A 377 -61.10 -28.66 17.33
C GLN A 377 -60.88 -28.13 15.89
N ALA A 378 -60.76 -28.95 14.84
CA ALA A 378 -60.48 -30.38 14.64
C ALA A 378 -60.43 -30.65 13.11
N GLY A 379 -59.56 -31.57 12.68
CA GLY A 379 -59.67 -32.38 11.46
C GLY A 379 -59.23 -31.73 10.14
N GLN A 380 -58.75 -32.44 9.13
CA GLN A 380 -58.50 -33.87 8.93
C GLN A 380 -57.79 -34.02 7.56
N GLY A 381 -56.87 -34.99 7.43
CA GLY A 381 -56.42 -35.58 6.15
C GLY A 381 -55.33 -34.80 5.40
N GLY A 382 -54.29 -35.41 4.83
CA GLY A 382 -53.90 -36.80 4.69
C GLY A 382 -52.66 -36.88 3.80
N THR A 383 -51.72 -37.77 4.17
CA THR A 383 -50.84 -38.62 3.32
C THR A 383 -50.12 -37.99 2.11
N ALA A 384 -48.78 -37.92 2.14
CA ALA A 384 -47.82 -38.85 1.49
C ALA A 384 -47.55 -38.48 0.01
N ALA A 385 -46.36 -38.56 -0.61
CA ALA A 385 -45.04 -39.06 -0.28
C ALA A 385 -44.02 -38.46 -1.29
N ALA A 386 -42.79 -38.24 -0.82
CA ALA A 386 -41.53 -38.70 -1.40
C ALA A 386 -41.19 -38.49 -2.91
N GLY A 387 -40.30 -37.51 -3.16
CA GLY A 387 -39.05 -37.56 -3.98
C GLY A 387 -39.10 -37.98 -5.46
N PRO A 388 -37.95 -38.03 -6.17
CA PRO A 388 -36.61 -37.46 -5.92
C PRO A 388 -36.18 -36.46 -7.02
N VAL A 389 -35.33 -35.47 -6.72
CA VAL A 389 -33.88 -35.44 -6.99
C VAL A 389 -33.44 -36.16 -8.28
N ALA A 390 -33.10 -35.34 -9.27
CA ALA A 390 -32.02 -35.55 -10.24
C ALA A 390 -31.33 -34.21 -10.46
#